data_AF-A0A8H4T789-F1
#
_entry.id   AF-A0A8H4T789-F1
#
_cell.length_a   1.000
_cell.length_b   1.000
_cell.length_c   1.000
_cell.angle_alpha   90.00
_cell.angle_beta   90.00
_cell.angle_gamma   90.00
#
_symmetry.space_group_name_H-M   'P 1'
#
loop_
_entity.id
_entity.type
_entity.pdbx_description
1 polymer ?
#
loop_
_entity_poly.entity_id
_entity_poly.type
_entity_poly.pdbx_seq_one_letter_code
_entity_poly.pdbx_strand_id
1 'polypeptide(L)'
;MLADPTGRRILRARPRISSKTLSLEALRALPENSVGRAYVGWLDREGVSPDTRATVRYIDDEECAYVMQRYRECHDFYHALTGLPIVREGEVALKAFEFANTLLPMTGLSIFAAATMKRSERQRFASIYLPWALKNGARSKEVINVFWEERLEDDVSDLRKELGIEQPPDMRDIRRREREEKKRLKELREQGL
;
A
#
# COMPACT_ATOMS: atom_id res chain seq x y z
N MET A 1 -7.45 -1.32 -16.81
CA MET A 1 -7.20 0.03 -17.38
C MET A 1 -8.02 0.37 -18.63
N LEU A 2 -7.83 -0.22 -19.82
CA LEU A 2 -8.57 0.20 -21.03
C LEU A 2 -10.11 0.05 -20.93
N ALA A 3 -10.58 -0.93 -20.17
CA ALA A 3 -12.02 -1.12 -19.90
C ALA A 3 -12.61 0.02 -19.04
N ASP A 4 -11.78 0.73 -18.27
CA ASP A 4 -12.20 1.75 -17.32
C ASP A 4 -12.10 3.17 -17.93
N PRO A 5 -13.12 4.04 -17.81
CA PRO A 5 -13.07 5.40 -18.35
C PRO A 5 -11.92 6.25 -17.79
N THR A 6 -11.64 6.16 -16.49
CA THR A 6 -10.52 6.86 -15.83
C THR A 6 -9.21 6.23 -16.24
N GLY A 7 -9.13 4.90 -16.33
CA GLY A 7 -8.00 4.19 -16.89
C GLY A 7 -7.61 4.69 -18.30
N ARG A 8 -8.58 4.87 -19.21
CA ARG A 8 -8.32 5.45 -20.54
C ARG A 8 -7.88 6.91 -20.50
N ARG A 9 -8.33 7.71 -19.53
CA ARG A 9 -7.83 9.08 -19.33
C ARG A 9 -6.36 9.05 -18.90
N ILE A 10 -6.01 8.19 -17.94
CA ILE A 10 -4.65 8.02 -17.44
C ILE A 10 -3.70 7.56 -18.55
N LEU A 11 -4.11 6.57 -19.37
CA LEU A 11 -3.27 6.07 -20.48
C LEU A 11 -3.00 7.12 -21.55
N ARG A 12 -3.93 8.07 -21.76
CA ARG A 12 -3.74 9.21 -22.67
C ARG A 12 -2.87 10.31 -22.08
N ALA A 13 -3.12 10.70 -20.82
CA ALA A 13 -2.42 11.80 -20.17
C ALA A 13 -1.00 11.43 -19.72
N ARG A 14 -0.75 10.15 -19.48
CA ARG A 14 0.51 9.58 -19.00
C ARG A 14 1.17 10.33 -17.81
N PRO A 15 0.41 10.71 -16.75
CA PRO A 15 0.98 11.42 -15.61
C PRO A 15 2.01 10.57 -14.86
N ARG A 16 3.01 11.24 -14.26
CA ARG A 16 4.10 10.62 -13.50
C ARG A 16 4.07 11.08 -12.05
N ILE A 17 4.34 10.17 -11.13
CA ILE A 17 4.37 10.47 -9.70
C ILE A 17 5.85 10.48 -9.25
N SER A 18 6.32 11.66 -8.90
CA SER A 18 7.69 11.92 -8.41
C SER A 18 7.69 13.20 -7.59
N SER A 19 8.78 13.50 -6.87
CA SER A 19 8.93 14.80 -6.18
C SER A 19 8.93 16.00 -7.13
N LYS A 20 9.21 15.79 -8.41
CA LYS A 20 9.15 16.85 -9.45
C LYS A 20 7.73 17.23 -9.84
N THR A 21 6.80 16.28 -9.71
CA THR A 21 5.40 16.43 -10.13
C THR A 21 4.45 16.58 -8.96
N LEU A 22 4.83 16.11 -7.76
CA LEU A 22 4.11 16.32 -6.51
C LEU A 22 4.99 17.07 -5.50
N SER A 23 4.54 18.26 -5.09
CA SER A 23 5.16 18.99 -3.99
C SER A 23 4.79 18.39 -2.65
N LEU A 24 5.71 17.65 -2.02
CA LEU A 24 5.50 17.06 -0.69
C LEU A 24 5.21 18.14 0.38
N GLU A 25 5.77 19.34 0.22
CA GLU A 25 5.48 20.46 1.12
C GLU A 25 4.02 20.91 0.99
N ALA A 26 3.51 21.05 -0.23
CA ALA A 26 2.11 21.37 -0.46
C ALA A 26 1.17 20.29 0.11
N LEU A 27 1.51 19.00 -0.08
CA LEU A 27 0.74 17.90 0.50
C LEU A 27 0.71 17.93 2.03
N ARG A 28 1.80 18.36 2.67
CA ARG A 28 1.83 18.52 4.14
C ARG A 28 0.92 19.64 4.61
N ALA A 29 0.65 20.65 3.78
CA ALA A 29 -0.24 21.75 4.11
C ALA A 29 -1.74 21.44 3.90
N LEU A 30 -2.07 20.32 3.25
CA LEU A 30 -3.45 19.90 3.04
C LEU A 30 -4.15 19.49 4.35
N PRO A 31 -5.50 19.49 4.40
CA PRO A 31 -6.26 19.03 5.56
C PRO A 31 -5.87 17.62 6.01
N GLU A 32 -5.89 17.35 7.33
CA GLU A 32 -5.49 16.06 7.92
C GLU A 32 -6.26 14.85 7.37
N ASN A 33 -7.50 15.05 6.93
CA ASN A 33 -8.35 14.02 6.34
C ASN A 33 -8.17 13.86 4.82
N SER A 34 -7.30 14.64 4.17
CA SER A 34 -7.09 14.55 2.73
C SER A 34 -6.22 13.35 2.32
N VAL A 35 -6.39 12.88 1.08
CA VAL A 35 -5.57 11.80 0.50
C VAL A 35 -4.08 12.20 0.46
N GLY A 36 -3.78 13.42 0.05
CA GLY A 36 -2.43 13.95 -0.06
C GLY A 36 -1.74 14.03 1.31
N ARG A 37 -2.46 14.47 2.34
CA ARG A 37 -1.95 14.52 3.72
C ARG A 37 -1.74 13.11 4.29
N ALA A 38 -2.67 12.19 4.04
CA ALA A 38 -2.51 10.78 4.42
C ALA A 38 -1.29 10.12 3.72
N TYR A 39 -1.07 10.44 2.44
CA TYR A 39 0.07 9.96 1.67
C TYR A 39 1.40 10.45 2.23
N VAL A 40 1.57 11.77 2.39
CA VAL A 40 2.84 12.32 2.91
C VAL A 40 3.08 11.94 4.37
N GLY A 41 2.02 11.86 5.18
CA GLY A 41 2.12 11.35 6.55
C GLY A 41 2.58 9.90 6.61
N TRP A 42 2.16 9.06 5.66
CA TRP A 42 2.67 7.70 5.53
C TRP A 42 4.14 7.68 5.08
N LEU A 43 4.51 8.49 4.07
CA LEU A 43 5.91 8.62 3.64
C LEU A 43 6.84 9.02 4.79
N ASP A 44 6.44 10.03 5.57
CA ASP A 44 7.17 10.54 6.72
C ASP A 44 7.28 9.47 7.83
N ARG A 45 6.22 8.69 8.07
CA ARG A 45 6.20 7.59 9.04
C ARG A 45 7.13 6.44 8.65
N GLU A 46 7.19 6.10 7.37
CA GLU A 46 7.97 4.97 6.86
C GLU A 46 9.40 5.37 6.44
N GLY A 47 9.69 6.68 6.35
CA GLY A 47 11.00 7.21 6.00
C GLY A 47 11.38 6.97 4.53
N VAL A 48 10.39 7.02 3.63
CA VAL A 48 10.57 6.74 2.20
C VAL A 48 10.22 7.95 1.32
N SER A 49 10.63 7.91 0.05
CA SER A 49 10.37 8.97 -0.94
C SER A 49 9.81 8.39 -2.24
N PRO A 50 8.89 9.11 -2.92
CA PRO A 50 8.37 8.71 -4.24
C PRO A 50 9.47 8.54 -5.30
N ASP A 51 10.62 9.18 -5.13
CA ASP A 51 11.71 9.16 -6.12
C ASP A 51 12.52 7.86 -6.13
N THR A 52 12.28 6.96 -5.17
CA THR A 52 13.02 5.70 -5.05
C THR A 52 12.60 4.66 -6.12
N ARG A 53 11.61 4.96 -6.94
CA ARG A 53 11.02 4.03 -7.92
C ARG A 53 11.84 3.95 -9.20
N ALA A 54 12.50 2.81 -9.40
CA ALA A 54 13.29 2.54 -10.60
C ALA A 54 12.42 2.47 -11.86
N THR A 55 12.92 3.10 -12.94
CA THR A 55 12.31 3.05 -14.27
C THR A 55 12.14 1.62 -14.76
N VAL A 56 10.97 1.32 -15.32
CA VAL A 56 10.67 0.05 -15.98
C VAL A 56 11.53 -0.09 -17.22
N ARG A 57 12.11 -1.27 -17.38
CA ARG A 57 12.96 -1.67 -18.51
C ARG A 57 12.47 -3.04 -19.00
N TYR A 58 12.82 -3.40 -20.22
CA TYR A 58 12.55 -4.72 -20.81
C TYR A 58 11.06 -5.02 -21.03
N ILE A 59 10.28 -4.00 -21.40
CA ILE A 59 8.91 -4.15 -21.92
C ILE A 59 8.86 -3.38 -23.23
N ASP A 60 8.62 -4.11 -24.34
CA ASP A 60 8.68 -3.53 -25.69
C ASP A 60 7.44 -2.68 -26.00
N ASP A 61 6.27 -3.11 -25.53
CA ASP A 61 5.04 -2.36 -25.69
C ASP A 61 5.03 -1.12 -24.79
N GLU A 62 4.96 0.06 -25.42
CA GLU A 62 5.10 1.35 -24.73
C GLU A 62 3.95 1.61 -23.74
N GLU A 63 2.74 1.16 -24.06
CA GLU A 63 1.59 1.29 -23.17
C GLU A 63 1.73 0.38 -21.96
N CYS A 64 2.09 -0.89 -22.15
CA CYS A 64 2.39 -1.84 -21.08
C CYS A 64 3.55 -1.36 -20.19
N ALA A 65 4.61 -0.81 -20.80
CA ALA A 65 5.72 -0.23 -20.07
C ALA A 65 5.26 0.91 -19.16
N TYR A 66 4.39 1.79 -19.67
CA TYR A 66 3.77 2.86 -18.90
C TYR A 66 2.85 2.33 -17.78
N VAL A 67 1.99 1.33 -18.05
CA VAL A 67 1.13 0.70 -17.04
C VAL A 67 1.96 0.17 -15.87
N MET A 68 3.04 -0.56 -16.18
CA MET A 68 3.93 -1.10 -15.15
C MET A 68 4.71 -0.01 -14.41
N GLN A 69 5.07 1.08 -15.08
CA GLN A 69 5.71 2.23 -14.46
C GLN A 69 4.76 2.92 -13.49
N ARG A 70 3.53 3.21 -13.92
CA ARG A 70 2.49 3.80 -13.07
C ARG A 70 2.19 2.91 -11.87
N TYR A 71 2.06 1.60 -12.06
CA TYR A 71 1.88 0.65 -10.96
C TYR A 71 2.99 0.78 -9.90
N ARG A 72 4.26 0.87 -10.32
CA ARG A 72 5.39 1.04 -9.38
C ARG A 72 5.35 2.37 -8.63
N GLU A 73 4.96 3.43 -9.33
CA GLU A 73 4.89 4.80 -8.83
C GLU A 73 3.71 5.02 -7.87
N CYS A 74 2.56 4.39 -8.15
CA CYS A 74 1.37 4.48 -7.30
C CYS A 74 1.41 3.55 -6.08
N HIS A 75 2.38 2.65 -6.02
CA HIS A 75 2.44 1.63 -4.96
C HIS A 75 2.48 2.23 -3.55
N ASP A 76 3.19 3.34 -3.35
CA ASP A 76 3.22 4.04 -2.06
C ASP A 76 1.84 4.63 -1.68
N PHE A 77 1.03 5.02 -2.66
CA PHE A 77 -0.37 5.40 -2.41
C PHE A 77 -1.20 4.21 -1.92
N TYR A 78 -0.94 3.00 -2.42
CA TYR A 78 -1.66 1.81 -1.97
C TYR A 78 -1.32 1.48 -0.51
N HIS A 79 -0.05 1.65 -0.13
CA HIS A 79 0.34 1.58 1.27
C HIS A 79 -0.34 2.64 2.12
N ALA A 80 -0.32 3.91 1.72
CA ALA A 80 -0.96 5.00 2.46
C ALA A 80 -2.49 4.80 2.60
N LEU A 81 -3.14 4.34 1.53
CA LEU A 81 -4.57 4.07 1.50
C LEU A 81 -4.95 2.95 2.48
N THR A 82 -4.15 1.88 2.53
CA THR A 82 -4.41 0.71 3.36
C THR A 82 -3.85 0.86 4.78
N GLY A 83 -2.83 1.69 4.99
CA GLY A 83 -2.10 1.82 6.25
C GLY A 83 -1.05 0.72 6.49
N LEU A 84 -0.75 -0.11 5.49
CA LEU A 84 0.26 -1.16 5.63
C LEU A 84 1.68 -0.56 5.62
N PRO A 85 2.57 -0.96 6.55
CA PRO A 85 3.95 -0.48 6.60
C PRO A 85 4.86 -1.18 5.58
N ILE A 86 6.08 -0.65 5.36
CA ILE A 86 7.09 -1.22 4.45
C ILE A 86 7.89 -2.38 5.05
N VAL A 87 7.53 -2.85 6.25
CA VAL A 87 8.16 -4.05 6.82
C VAL A 87 7.77 -5.26 5.98
N ARG A 88 8.61 -6.30 5.94
CA ARG A 88 8.37 -7.50 5.11
C ARG A 88 6.95 -8.07 5.22
N GLU A 89 6.39 -8.10 6.43
CA GLU A 89 5.01 -8.56 6.67
C GLU A 89 3.96 -7.66 5.98
N GLY A 90 4.15 -6.34 6.02
CA GLY A 90 3.27 -5.35 5.37
C GLY A 90 3.40 -5.36 3.85
N GLU A 91 4.62 -5.51 3.34
CA GLU A 91 4.88 -5.69 1.90
C GLU A 91 4.16 -6.90 1.33
N VAL A 92 4.29 -8.06 1.98
CA VAL A 92 3.64 -9.30 1.54
C VAL A 92 2.12 -9.18 1.63
N ALA A 93 1.60 -8.52 2.67
CA ALA A 93 0.17 -8.23 2.81
C ALA A 93 -0.35 -7.33 1.68
N LEU A 94 0.37 -6.26 1.35
CA LEU A 94 -0.02 -5.37 0.27
C LEU A 94 0.06 -6.07 -1.08
N LYS A 95 1.08 -6.89 -1.33
CA LYS A 95 1.21 -7.66 -2.57
C LYS A 95 0.07 -8.67 -2.76
N ALA A 96 -0.42 -9.28 -1.67
CA ALA A 96 -1.61 -10.11 -1.72
C ALA A 96 -2.86 -9.31 -2.12
N PHE A 97 -2.98 -8.07 -1.64
CA PHE A 97 -4.07 -7.16 -2.01
C PHE A 97 -3.94 -6.73 -3.48
N GLU A 98 -2.75 -6.33 -3.92
CA GLU A 98 -2.46 -5.94 -5.30
C GLU A 98 -2.74 -7.09 -6.27
N PHE A 99 -2.39 -8.34 -5.89
CA PHE A 99 -2.71 -9.51 -6.70
C PHE A 99 -4.21 -9.70 -6.85
N ALA A 100 -4.95 -9.66 -5.74
CA ALA A 100 -6.41 -9.81 -5.78
C ALA A 100 -7.11 -8.66 -6.54
N ASN A 101 -6.52 -7.46 -6.56
CA ASN A 101 -7.09 -6.28 -7.22
C ASN A 101 -6.71 -6.14 -8.70
N THR A 102 -5.48 -6.51 -9.08
CA THR A 102 -4.92 -6.25 -10.42
C THR A 102 -4.60 -7.51 -11.21
N LEU A 103 -4.54 -8.66 -10.55
CA LEU A 103 -4.13 -9.95 -11.11
C LEU A 103 -2.73 -9.97 -11.74
N LEU A 104 -1.88 -8.98 -11.45
CA LEU A 104 -0.50 -8.93 -11.94
C LEU A 104 0.30 -10.13 -11.38
N PRO A 105 0.82 -11.04 -12.22
CA PRO A 105 1.42 -12.30 -11.74
C PRO A 105 2.58 -12.11 -10.75
N MET A 106 3.39 -11.08 -10.95
CA MET A 106 4.54 -10.77 -10.08
C MET A 106 4.13 -10.47 -8.63
N THR A 107 2.94 -9.89 -8.43
CA THR A 107 2.42 -9.62 -7.08
C THR A 107 2.03 -10.92 -6.38
N GLY A 108 1.38 -11.85 -7.10
CA GLY A 108 1.09 -13.19 -6.60
C GLY A 108 2.36 -13.97 -6.24
N LEU A 109 3.39 -13.93 -7.10
CA LEU A 109 4.68 -14.59 -6.83
C LEU A 109 5.38 -14.03 -5.59
N SER A 110 5.27 -12.72 -5.34
CA SER A 110 5.91 -12.12 -4.16
C SER A 110 5.30 -12.58 -2.83
N ILE A 111 4.08 -13.13 -2.83
CA ILE A 111 3.43 -13.70 -1.63
C ILE A 111 4.25 -14.87 -1.07
N PHE A 112 4.98 -15.61 -1.91
CA PHE A 112 5.88 -16.69 -1.47
C PHE A 112 7.01 -16.20 -0.55
N ALA A 113 7.31 -14.89 -0.51
CA ALA A 113 8.22 -14.34 0.49
C ALA A 113 7.72 -14.55 1.93
N ALA A 114 6.43 -14.83 2.13
CA ALA A 114 5.88 -15.30 3.40
C ALA A 114 6.61 -16.54 3.93
N ALA A 115 7.14 -17.37 3.03
CA ALA A 115 7.94 -18.54 3.40
C ALA A 115 9.26 -18.18 4.10
N THR A 116 9.65 -16.92 4.17
CA THR A 116 10.89 -16.49 4.86
C THR A 116 10.63 -15.65 6.10
N MET A 117 9.36 -15.42 6.46
CA MET A 117 8.97 -14.61 7.62
C MET A 117 9.08 -15.39 8.94
N LYS A 118 9.19 -14.67 10.06
CA LYS A 118 9.18 -15.29 11.41
C LYS A 118 7.83 -15.97 11.66
N ARG A 119 7.80 -16.99 12.52
CA ARG A 119 6.57 -17.75 12.84
C ARG A 119 5.40 -16.84 13.26
N SER A 120 5.65 -15.87 14.13
CA SER A 120 4.64 -14.89 14.56
C SER A 120 4.11 -14.01 13.41
N GLU A 121 4.99 -13.54 12.52
CA GLU A 121 4.62 -12.74 11.35
C GLU A 121 3.79 -13.57 10.35
N ARG A 122 4.21 -14.81 10.09
CA ARG A 122 3.46 -15.76 9.25
C ARG A 122 2.06 -16.04 9.81
N GLN A 123 1.95 -16.21 11.12
CA GLN A 123 0.67 -16.49 11.77
C GLN A 123 -0.30 -15.31 11.61
N ARG A 124 0.15 -14.08 11.90
CA ARG A 124 -0.66 -12.87 11.69
C ARG A 124 -1.00 -12.65 10.22
N PHE A 125 -0.04 -12.86 9.33
CA PHE A 125 -0.29 -12.79 7.90
C PHE A 125 -1.40 -13.76 7.49
N ALA A 126 -1.32 -15.03 7.88
CA ALA A 126 -2.32 -16.03 7.53
C ALA A 126 -3.69 -15.79 8.17
N SER A 127 -3.75 -15.28 9.41
CA SER A 127 -5.01 -15.12 10.14
C SER A 127 -5.71 -13.77 9.92
N ILE A 128 -4.97 -12.70 9.65
CA ILE A 128 -5.49 -11.33 9.56
C ILE A 128 -5.31 -10.79 8.15
N TYR A 129 -4.06 -10.65 7.71
CA TYR A 129 -3.74 -9.82 6.55
C TYR A 129 -4.06 -10.50 5.21
N LEU A 130 -3.84 -11.81 5.07
CA LEU A 130 -4.15 -12.53 3.85
C LEU A 130 -5.68 -12.60 3.60
N PRO A 131 -6.52 -12.99 4.58
CA PRO A 131 -7.97 -12.93 4.41
C PRO A 131 -8.48 -11.51 4.09
N TRP A 132 -7.94 -10.50 4.80
CA TRP A 132 -8.26 -9.10 4.54
C TRP A 132 -7.88 -8.68 3.11
N ALA A 133 -6.67 -9.03 2.67
CA ALA A 133 -6.12 -8.65 1.38
C ALA A 133 -6.91 -9.26 0.23
N LEU A 134 -7.26 -10.55 0.33
CA LEU A 134 -8.08 -11.23 -0.67
C LEU A 134 -9.50 -10.67 -0.72
N LYS A 135 -10.14 -10.46 0.45
CA LYS A 135 -11.49 -9.88 0.53
C LYS A 135 -11.54 -8.49 -0.07
N ASN A 136 -10.62 -7.61 0.34
CA ASN A 136 -10.60 -6.22 -0.11
C ASN A 136 -10.14 -6.10 -1.56
N GLY A 137 -9.08 -6.80 -1.96
CA GLY A 137 -8.57 -6.74 -3.33
C GLY A 137 -9.62 -7.19 -4.35
N ALA A 138 -10.34 -8.28 -4.06
CA ALA A 138 -11.36 -8.81 -4.97
C ALA A 138 -12.67 -8.01 -5.02
N ARG A 139 -13.00 -7.26 -3.95
CA ARG A 139 -14.25 -6.48 -3.87
C ARG A 139 -14.07 -5.01 -4.23
N SER A 140 -12.85 -4.51 -4.15
CA SER A 140 -12.55 -3.11 -4.39
C SER A 140 -12.50 -2.78 -5.89
N LYS A 141 -12.69 -1.50 -6.21
CA LYS A 141 -12.36 -0.99 -7.55
C LYS A 141 -10.85 -1.11 -7.78
N GLU A 142 -10.46 -1.29 -9.05
CA GLU A 142 -9.04 -1.38 -9.43
C GLU A 142 -8.29 -0.09 -9.02
N VAL A 143 -7.37 -0.18 -8.06
CA VAL A 143 -6.67 1.00 -7.51
C VAL A 143 -5.71 1.63 -8.53
N ILE A 144 -5.32 0.88 -9.55
CA ILE A 144 -4.49 1.37 -10.66
C ILE A 144 -5.23 2.38 -11.56
N ASN A 145 -6.57 2.36 -11.56
CA ASN A 145 -7.40 3.32 -12.30
C ASN A 145 -7.70 4.59 -11.51
N VAL A 146 -7.20 4.73 -10.28
CA VAL A 146 -7.33 5.98 -9.52
C VAL A 146 -6.40 7.03 -10.13
N PHE A 147 -6.97 8.18 -10.47
CA PHE A 147 -6.21 9.34 -10.94
C PHE A 147 -5.70 10.12 -9.73
N TRP A 148 -4.71 9.55 -9.02
CA TRP A 148 -4.18 10.06 -7.75
C TRP A 148 -3.90 11.56 -7.76
N GLU A 149 -3.32 12.06 -8.85
CA GLU A 149 -2.94 13.45 -9.07
C GLU A 149 -4.14 14.41 -8.99
N GLU A 150 -5.35 13.97 -9.34
CA GLU A 150 -6.59 14.75 -9.27
C GLU A 150 -7.33 14.57 -7.93
N ARG A 151 -6.95 13.57 -7.12
CA ARG A 151 -7.69 13.15 -5.91
C ARG A 151 -6.96 13.50 -4.62
N LEU A 152 -5.89 14.30 -4.67
CA LEU A 152 -5.03 14.59 -3.51
C LEU A 152 -5.77 15.39 -2.42
N GLU A 153 -6.70 16.25 -2.80
CA GLU A 153 -7.44 17.11 -1.87
C GLU A 153 -8.69 16.43 -1.30
N ASP A 154 -9.13 15.33 -1.90
CA ASP A 154 -10.31 14.58 -1.46
C ASP A 154 -10.15 14.02 -0.06
N ASP A 155 -11.29 13.81 0.62
CA ASP A 155 -11.32 13.08 1.88
C ASP A 155 -10.93 11.60 1.67
N VAL A 156 -9.91 11.16 2.40
CA VAL A 156 -9.34 9.80 2.29
C VAL A 156 -10.33 8.72 2.74
N SER A 157 -11.21 9.02 3.69
CA SER A 157 -12.24 8.09 4.16
C SER A 157 -13.32 7.90 3.11
N ASP A 158 -13.69 8.97 2.42
CA ASP A 158 -14.66 8.90 1.33
C ASP A 158 -14.06 8.20 0.11
N LEU A 159 -12.80 8.44 -0.23
CA LEU A 159 -12.10 7.66 -1.27
C LEU A 159 -12.07 6.16 -0.93
N ARG A 160 -11.75 5.79 0.31
CA ARG A 160 -11.78 4.38 0.75
C ARG A 160 -13.17 3.76 0.58
N LYS A 161 -14.23 4.47 0.97
CA LYS A 161 -15.63 4.01 0.78
C LYS A 161 -15.95 3.86 -0.71
N GLU A 162 -15.58 4.83 -1.54
CA GLU A 162 -15.80 4.81 -2.99
C GLU A 162 -15.13 3.62 -3.65
N LEU A 163 -13.92 3.28 -3.20
CA LEU A 163 -13.13 2.14 -3.69
C LEU A 163 -13.57 0.82 -3.08
N GLY A 164 -14.37 0.80 -2.01
CA GLY A 164 -14.75 -0.41 -1.28
C GLY A 164 -13.60 -1.01 -0.48
N ILE A 165 -12.72 -0.18 0.06
CA ILE A 165 -11.52 -0.60 0.81
C ILE A 165 -11.71 -0.30 2.30
N GLU A 166 -11.69 -1.37 3.10
CA GLU A 166 -11.60 -1.32 4.56
C GLU A 166 -10.12 -1.38 4.97
N GLN A 167 -9.69 -0.58 5.94
CA GLN A 167 -8.32 -0.70 6.44
C GLN A 167 -8.17 -1.97 7.31
N PRO A 168 -7.03 -2.68 7.21
CA PRO A 168 -6.72 -3.74 8.16
C PRO A 168 -6.35 -3.13 9.53
N PRO A 169 -6.32 -3.95 10.60
CA PRO A 169 -5.74 -3.53 11.87
C PRO A 169 -4.30 -2.99 11.70
N ASP A 170 -3.93 -1.93 12.42
CA ASP A 170 -2.58 -1.35 12.33
C ASP A 170 -1.52 -2.38 12.79
N MET A 171 -0.66 -2.75 11.84
CA MET A 171 0.38 -3.76 12.04
C MET A 171 1.46 -3.31 13.03
N ARG A 172 1.84 -2.03 13.02
CA ARG A 172 2.83 -1.50 13.96
C ARG A 172 2.27 -1.51 15.38
N ASP A 173 0.98 -1.23 15.54
CA ASP A 173 0.29 -1.31 16.83
C ASP A 173 0.23 -2.73 17.37
N ILE A 174 -0.17 -3.71 16.56
CA ILE A 174 -0.17 -5.13 16.96
C ILE A 174 1.24 -5.56 17.37
N ARG A 175 2.26 -5.26 16.54
CA ARG A 175 3.66 -5.60 16.82
C ARG A 175 4.20 -4.89 18.07
N ARG A 176 3.68 -3.71 18.43
CA ARG A 176 4.05 -3.00 19.67
C ARG A 176 3.47 -3.72 20.87
N ARG A 177 2.15 -4.01 20.86
CA ARG A 177 1.45 -4.72 21.94
C ARG A 177 2.07 -6.09 22.23
N GLU A 178 2.36 -6.88 21.20
CA GLU A 178 3.02 -8.19 21.37
C GLU A 178 4.42 -8.09 22.00
N ARG A 179 5.16 -7.01 21.71
CA ARG A 179 6.49 -6.79 22.29
C ARG A 179 6.40 -6.39 23.75
N GLU A 180 5.45 -5.51 24.09
CA GLU A 180 5.17 -5.09 25.46
C GLU A 180 4.70 -6.29 26.32
N GLU A 181 3.82 -7.12 25.78
CA GLU A 181 3.34 -8.33 26.46
C GLU A 181 4.48 -9.33 26.71
N LYS A 182 5.34 -9.58 25.72
CA LYS A 182 6.52 -10.45 25.90
C LYS A 182 7.48 -9.90 26.94
N LYS A 183 7.67 -8.57 26.98
CA LYS A 183 8.51 -7.91 27.99
C LYS A 183 7.91 -8.10 29.38
N ARG A 184 6.61 -7.86 29.54
CA ARG A 184 5.88 -8.05 30.80
C ARG A 184 5.94 -9.50 31.29
N LEU A 185 5.72 -10.48 30.41
CA LEU A 185 5.81 -11.90 30.75
C LEU A 185 7.22 -12.32 31.15
N LYS A 186 8.24 -11.71 30.54
CA LYS A 186 9.63 -11.94 30.91
C LYS A 186 9.93 -11.37 32.30
N GLU A 187 9.48 -10.15 32.58
CA GLU A 187 9.63 -9.50 33.90
C GLU A 187 8.92 -10.30 35.01
N LEU A 188 7.71 -10.81 34.76
CA LEU A 188 7.00 -11.67 35.71
C LEU A 188 7.78 -12.96 36.02
N ARG A 189 8.29 -13.63 34.98
CA ARG A 189 9.12 -14.83 35.14
C ARG A 189 10.42 -14.55 35.91
N GLU A 190 11.04 -13.39 35.68
CA GLU A 190 12.24 -12.96 36.40
C GLU A 190 11.93 -12.60 37.88
N GLN A 191 10.69 -12.20 38.17
CA GLN A 191 10.18 -11.93 39.52
C GLN A 191 9.67 -13.20 40.24
N GLY A 192 9.70 -14.37 39.60
CA GLY A 192 9.23 -15.63 40.18
C GLY A 192 7.71 -15.76 40.29
N LEU A 193 6.96 -14.95 39.53
CA LEU A 193 5.50 -14.98 39.37
C LEU A 193 5.12 -15.68 38.05
#